data_AF-A0A8H6E285-F1
#
_entry.id   AF-A0A8H6E285-F1
#
_cell.length_a   1.000
_cell.length_b   1.000
_cell.length_c   1.000
_cell.angle_alpha   90.00
_cell.angle_beta   90.00
_cell.angle_gamma   90.00
#
_symmetry.space_group_name_H-M   'P 1'
#
loop_
_entity.id
_entity.type
_entity.pdbx_description
1 polymer ?
#
loop_
_entity_poly.entity_id
_entity_poly.type
_entity_poly.pdbx_seq_one_letter_code
_entity_poly.pdbx_strand_id
1 'polypeptide(L)'
;MSCIKDDEPSPFPPLKQSPSCQGFTHLASDGVYRSFSSSGEVVDYKQMSPAEITKMLEFFGKYMDSEAFEKTKPKFDGVDGRNVTDLEQLLHPGPEIYP
;
A
#
# COMPACT_ATOMS: atom_id res chain seq x y z
N MET A 1 -12.05 -34.12 2.92
CA MET A 1 -12.35 -32.70 2.64
C MET A 1 -11.18 -32.13 1.85
N SER A 2 -11.44 -31.58 0.67
CA SER A 2 -10.41 -31.00 -0.22
C SER A 2 -9.94 -29.68 0.36
N CYS A 3 -8.67 -29.60 0.73
CA CYS A 3 -8.01 -28.35 1.10
C CYS A 3 -7.77 -27.60 -0.21
N ILE A 4 -8.69 -26.71 -0.59
CA ILE A 4 -8.41 -25.71 -1.63
C ILE A 4 -7.34 -24.81 -1.02
N LYS A 5 -6.09 -25.01 -1.43
CA LYS A 5 -5.04 -24.03 -1.23
C LYS A 5 -5.32 -22.93 -2.24
N ASP A 6 -5.94 -21.85 -1.79
CA ASP A 6 -5.81 -20.56 -2.44
C ASP A 6 -4.34 -20.14 -2.30
N ASP A 7 -3.49 -20.73 -3.15
CA ASP A 7 -2.03 -20.53 -3.22
C ASP A 7 -1.69 -19.28 -4.06
N GLU A 8 -2.62 -18.32 -4.17
CA GLU A 8 -2.33 -17.01 -4.73
C GLU A 8 -1.70 -16.17 -3.60
N PRO A 9 -0.42 -15.77 -3.73
CA PRO A 9 0.24 -14.97 -2.71
C PRO A 9 -0.52 -13.65 -2.56
N SER A 10 -0.80 -13.28 -1.30
CA SER A 10 -1.42 -11.99 -0.96
C SER A 10 -0.79 -10.84 -1.76
N PRO A 11 -1.58 -9.96 -2.40
CA PRO A 11 -1.04 -8.81 -3.11
C PRO A 11 -0.39 -7.80 -2.15
N PHE A 12 -0.66 -7.93 -0.85
CA PHE A 12 -0.06 -7.14 0.20
C PHE A 12 1.30 -7.72 0.59
N PRO A 13 2.39 -6.95 0.39
CA PRO A 13 3.68 -7.35 0.90
C PRO A 13 3.67 -7.36 2.44
N PRO A 14 4.41 -8.28 3.06
CA PRO A 14 4.56 -8.26 4.52
C PRO A 14 5.36 -7.01 4.93
N LEU A 15 4.79 -6.21 5.83
CA LEU A 15 5.48 -5.10 6.49
C LEU A 15 5.49 -5.34 8.00
N LYS A 16 6.50 -4.83 8.69
CA LYS A 16 6.50 -4.80 10.16
C LYS A 16 5.32 -3.96 10.64
N GLN A 17 4.70 -4.43 11.70
CA GLN A 17 3.64 -3.70 12.38
C GLN A 17 4.21 -2.92 13.56
N SER A 18 3.49 -1.86 13.95
CA SER A 18 3.79 -1.15 15.19
C SER A 18 3.75 -2.13 16.38
N PRO A 19 4.64 -2.00 17.38
CA PRO A 19 4.63 -2.87 18.56
C PRO A 19 3.31 -2.91 19.33
N SER A 20 2.50 -1.85 19.24
CA SER A 20 1.17 -1.77 19.85
C SER A 20 0.09 -2.54 19.10
N CYS A 21 0.37 -3.02 17.89
CA CYS A 21 -0.62 -3.59 16.96
C CYS A 21 -1.83 -2.67 16.66
N GLN A 22 -1.71 -1.37 16.90
CA GLN A 22 -2.77 -0.37 16.66
C GLN A 22 -2.51 0.51 15.43
N GLY A 23 -1.56 0.10 14.59
CA GLY A 23 -1.23 0.76 13.35
C GLY A 23 -2.16 0.40 12.18
N PHE A 24 -1.83 0.91 11.00
CA PHE A 24 -2.53 0.60 9.75
C PHE A 24 -1.57 0.62 8.57
N THR A 25 -1.98 0.09 7.43
CA THR A 25 -1.21 0.15 6.19
C THR A 25 -1.91 1.00 5.14
N HIS A 26 -1.13 1.66 4.28
CA HIS A 26 -1.64 2.53 3.24
C HIS A 26 -0.75 2.46 1.99
N LEU A 27 -1.39 2.25 0.83
CA LEU A 27 -0.75 2.43 -0.48
C LEU A 27 -0.95 3.88 -0.90
N ALA A 28 0.12 4.68 -0.86
CA ALA A 28 0.05 6.09 -1.18
C ALA A 28 0.26 6.36 -2.68
N SER A 29 -0.16 7.53 -3.16
CA SER A 29 -0.10 7.90 -4.59
C SER A 29 1.31 8.05 -5.15
N ASP A 30 2.35 8.04 -4.31
CA ASP A 30 3.75 7.95 -4.71
C ASP A 30 4.18 6.51 -5.05
N GLY A 31 3.29 5.53 -4.88
CA GLY A 31 3.55 4.11 -5.17
C GLY A 31 4.25 3.37 -4.03
N VAL A 32 4.38 3.98 -2.86
CA VAL A 32 5.01 3.35 -1.69
C VAL A 32 3.91 2.84 -0.76
N TYR A 33 3.99 1.55 -0.43
CA TYR A 33 3.14 0.93 0.57
C TYR A 33 3.79 1.09 1.94
N ARG A 34 3.11 1.76 2.87
CA ARG A 34 3.65 2.08 4.20
C ARG A 34 2.82 1.44 5.29
N SER A 35 3.51 1.06 6.37
CA SER A 35 2.94 0.66 7.65
C SER A 35 3.13 1.80 8.62
N PHE A 36 2.03 2.29 9.19
CA PHE A 36 2.01 3.39 10.13
C PHE A 36 1.73 2.88 11.54
N SER A 37 2.31 3.53 12.55
CA SER A 37 1.92 3.39 13.94
C SER A 37 0.58 4.09 14.22
N SER A 38 0.04 3.89 15.42
CA SER A 38 -1.14 4.65 15.88
C SER A 38 -0.88 6.15 16.06
N SER A 39 0.39 6.57 16.18
CA SER A 39 0.81 7.98 16.19
C SER A 39 0.96 8.57 14.78
N GLY A 40 0.79 7.77 13.72
CA GLY A 40 0.97 8.21 12.33
C GLY A 40 2.42 8.22 11.86
N GLU A 41 3.34 7.59 12.59
CA GLU A 41 4.75 7.46 12.19
C GLU A 41 4.92 6.23 11.29
N VAL A 42 5.75 6.34 10.25
CA VAL A 42 6.08 5.19 9.39
C VAL A 42 6.96 4.21 10.16
N VAL A 43 6.48 2.98 10.32
CA VAL A 43 7.18 1.88 10.99
C VAL A 43 7.97 1.02 10.00
N ASP A 44 7.42 0.85 8.81
CA ASP A 44 8.02 0.09 7.72
C ASP A 44 7.42 0.50 6.38
N TYR A 45 8.11 0.21 5.29
CA TYR A 45 7.65 0.55 3.95
C TYR A 45 8.15 -0.43 2.91
N LYS A 46 7.44 -0.47 1.78
CA LYS A 46 7.88 -1.11 0.55
C LYS A 46 7.58 -0.21 -0.64
N GLN A 47 8.61 0.08 -1.39
CA GLN A 47 8.50 0.69 -2.71
C GLN A 47 7.94 -0.35 -3.68
N MET A 48 6.76 -0.10 -4.24
CA MET A 48 6.08 -1.06 -5.09
C MET A 48 6.37 -0.78 -6.56
N SER A 49 6.60 -1.84 -7.33
CA SER A 49 6.65 -1.75 -8.79
C SER A 49 5.24 -1.52 -9.37
N PRO A 50 5.12 -1.02 -10.62
CA PRO A 50 3.81 -0.81 -11.25
C PRO A 50 2.98 -2.08 -11.32
N ALA A 51 3.62 -3.24 -11.53
CA ALA A 51 2.93 -4.54 -11.56
C ALA A 51 2.36 -4.93 -10.18
N GLU A 52 3.06 -4.63 -9.09
CA GLU A 52 2.57 -4.90 -7.73
C GLU A 52 1.46 -3.93 -7.33
N ILE A 53 1.56 -2.66 -7.74
CA ILE A 53 0.49 -1.65 -7.56
C ILE A 53 -0.78 -2.12 -8.26
N THR A 54 -0.69 -2.54 -9.53
CA THR A 54 -1.85 -3.05 -10.29
C THR A 54 -2.53 -4.22 -9.58
N LYS A 55 -1.76 -5.21 -9.10
CA LYS A 55 -2.33 -6.35 -8.35
C LYS A 55 -3.05 -5.93 -7.08
N MET A 56 -2.51 -4.95 -6.36
CA MET A 56 -3.13 -4.43 -5.15
C MET A 56 -4.41 -3.64 -5.47
N LEU A 57 -4.42 -2.85 -6.54
CA LEU A 57 -5.61 -2.14 -7.01
C LEU A 57 -6.70 -3.10 -7.49
N GLU A 58 -6.34 -4.18 -8.20
CA GLU A 58 -7.29 -5.23 -8.59
C GLU A 58 -7.94 -5.91 -7.39
N PHE A 59 -7.17 -6.11 -6.31
CA PHE A 59 -7.74 -6.59 -5.05
C PHE A 59 -8.69 -5.56 -4.46
N PHE A 60 -8.29 -4.30 -4.32
CA PHE A 60 -9.16 -3.26 -3.75
C PHE A 60 -10.45 -3.06 -4.56
N GLY A 61 -10.39 -3.09 -5.90
CA GLY A 61 -11.57 -2.97 -6.75
C GLY A 61 -12.61 -4.08 -6.57
N LYS A 62 -12.25 -5.22 -5.95
CA LYS A 62 -13.20 -6.30 -5.62
C LYS A 62 -13.93 -6.06 -4.29
N TYR A 63 -13.37 -5.27 -3.39
CA TYR A 63 -13.84 -5.15 -2.00
C TYR A 63 -14.19 -3.71 -1.57
N MET A 64 -13.72 -2.69 -2.29
CA MET A 64 -14.07 -1.28 -2.07
C MET A 64 -15.34 -0.91 -2.84
N ASP A 65 -15.97 0.19 -2.39
CA ASP A 65 -17.02 0.86 -3.14
C ASP A 65 -16.53 1.24 -4.55
N SER A 66 -17.33 0.96 -5.57
CA SER A 66 -16.93 1.14 -6.96
C SER A 66 -16.73 2.60 -7.34
N GLU A 67 -17.56 3.52 -6.82
CA GLU A 67 -17.41 4.95 -7.12
C GLU A 67 -16.15 5.52 -6.46
N ALA A 68 -15.88 5.14 -5.20
CA ALA A 68 -14.66 5.53 -4.50
C ALA A 68 -13.40 4.97 -5.17
N PHE A 69 -13.45 3.72 -5.63
CA PHE A 69 -12.34 3.07 -6.32
C PHE A 69 -12.01 3.74 -7.66
N GLU A 70 -13.02 3.99 -8.51
CA GLU A 70 -12.82 4.64 -9.81
C GLU A 70 -12.28 6.08 -9.69
N LYS A 71 -12.61 6.79 -8.60
CA LYS A 71 -12.01 8.11 -8.31
C LYS A 71 -10.54 8.03 -7.87
N THR A 72 -10.13 6.90 -7.29
CA THR A 72 -8.82 6.75 -6.65
C THR A 72 -7.80 6.09 -7.57
N LYS A 73 -8.22 5.10 -8.36
CA LYS A 73 -7.37 4.33 -9.27
C LYS A 73 -6.53 5.20 -10.23
N PRO A 74 -7.04 6.28 -10.85
CA PRO A 74 -6.25 7.10 -11.78
C PRO A 74 -5.04 7.78 -11.14
N LYS A 75 -5.01 7.92 -9.80
CA LYS A 75 -3.85 8.47 -9.08
C LYS A 75 -2.59 7.60 -9.21
N PHE A 76 -2.75 6.36 -9.64
CA PHE A 76 -1.67 5.36 -9.75
C PHE A 76 -1.19 5.13 -11.19
N ASP A 77 -1.75 5.84 -12.17
CA ASP A 77 -1.36 5.68 -13.57
C ASP A 77 0.09 6.11 -13.79
N GLY A 78 0.93 5.17 -14.25
CA GLY A 78 2.35 5.41 -14.48
C GLY A 78 3.21 5.55 -13.21
N VAL A 79 2.63 5.31 -12.03
CA VAL A 79 3.36 5.40 -10.76
C VAL A 79 4.26 4.19 -10.56
N ASP A 80 5.52 4.45 -10.19
CA ASP A 80 6.50 3.45 -9.78
C ASP A 80 7.15 3.89 -8.46
N GLY A 81 6.78 3.24 -7.35
CA GLY A 81 7.30 3.60 -6.03
C GLY A 81 8.81 3.39 -5.88
N ARG A 82 9.42 2.61 -6.77
CA ARG A 82 10.89 2.42 -6.79
C ARG A 82 11.64 3.69 -7.18
N ASN A 83 10.95 4.68 -7.74
CA ASN A 83 11.50 6.00 -8.03
C ASN A 83 11.61 6.89 -6.77
N VAL A 84 10.93 6.54 -5.66
CA VAL A 84 11.03 7.24 -4.38
C VAL A 84 12.26 6.75 -3.61
N THR A 85 13.43 7.29 -3.92
CA THR A 85 14.71 6.80 -3.38
C THR A 85 15.19 7.55 -2.13
N ASP A 86 14.60 8.71 -1.84
CA ASP A 86 14.96 9.53 -0.70
C ASP A 86 14.41 8.92 0.61
N LEU A 87 15.30 8.65 1.56
CA LEU A 87 14.94 7.98 2.82
C LEU A 87 14.01 8.84 3.69
N GLU A 88 14.21 10.16 3.69
CA GLU A 88 13.35 11.07 4.44
C GLU A 88 11.94 11.05 3.86
N GLN A 89 11.78 11.07 2.53
CA GLN A 89 10.47 10.94 1.89
C GLN A 89 9.80 9.56 2.16
N LEU A 90 10.60 8.50 2.31
CA LEU A 90 10.07 7.17 2.62
C LEU A 90 9.50 7.10 4.05
N LEU A 91 10.18 7.71 5.02
CA LEU A 91 9.82 7.68 6.44
C LEU A 91 8.92 8.85 6.90
N HIS A 92 9.01 9.99 6.21
CA HIS A 92 8.34 11.24 6.51
C HIS A 92 7.72 11.82 5.22
N PRO A 93 6.67 11.17 4.69
CA PRO A 93 6.04 11.60 3.46
C PRO A 93 5.43 13.00 3.57
N GLY A 94 5.24 13.69 2.44
CA GLY A 94 4.58 14.99 2.41
C GLY A 94 3.12 14.90 2.90
N PRO A 95 2.53 16.02 3.39
CA PRO A 95 1.15 16.06 3.87
C PRO A 95 0.11 15.59 2.84
N GLU A 96 0.42 15.70 1.56
CA GLU A 96 -0.42 15.24 0.45
C GLU A 96 -0.38 13.73 0.20
N ILE A 97 0.58 13.02 0.80
CA ILE A 97 0.80 11.56 0.68
C ILE A 97 0.26 10.81 1.89
N TYR A 98 0.03 11.51 3.02
CA TYR A 98 -0.62 10.93 4.18
C TYR A 98 -2.09 10.54 3.89
N PRO A 99 -2.62 9.52 4.61
CA PRO A 99 -3.98 9.00 4.38
C PRO A 99 -5.10 9.99 4.66
#